data_AF-A0A7V8SW66-F1
#
_entry.id   AF-A0A7V8SW66-F1
#
_cell.length_a   1.000
_cell.length_b   1.000
_cell.length_c   1.000
_cell.angle_alpha   90.00
_cell.angle_beta   90.00
_cell.angle_gamma   90.00
#
_symmetry.space_group_name_H-M   'P 1'
#
loop_
_entity.id
_entity.type
_entity.pdbx_description
1 polymer ?
#
loop_
_entity_poly.entity_id
_entity_poly.type
_entity_poly.pdbx_seq_one_letter_code
_entity_poly.pdbx_strand_id
1 'polypeptide(L)'
;MTDFRSAVEEVFRRESGRIIAGLIRVSQSFDLAEEAVQDALASALVDWQGNGLPVNPAAWINAVAHRKLIDYARRDQTRRSNQDQLLYETPKSIAPLPVCGHAPAEEMNFPDDRLRLIFTCCHPALNTEAQVGLTLRTLGGLTTTEIARAFLLPEPTLAQRLV
;
A
#
# COMPACT_ATOMS: atom_id res chain seq x y z
N MET A 1 -10.66 1.44 30.65
CA MET A 1 -10.11 0.48 29.66
C MET A 1 -10.08 1.21 28.33
N THR A 2 -8.94 1.82 28.01
CA THR A 2 -8.74 2.51 26.72
C THR A 2 -8.87 1.44 25.64
N ASP A 3 -9.90 1.53 24.80
CA ASP A 3 -10.16 0.51 23.80
C ASP A 3 -9.14 0.65 22.68
N PHE A 4 -8.07 -0.15 22.73
CA PHE A 4 -7.01 -0.16 21.72
C PHE A 4 -7.57 -0.45 20.31
N ARG A 5 -8.71 -1.15 20.21
CA ARG A 5 -9.40 -1.33 18.92
C ARG A 5 -9.88 0.00 18.35
N SER A 6 -10.49 0.84 19.19
CA SER A 6 -10.90 2.18 18.80
C SER A 6 -9.70 3.05 18.39
N ALA A 7 -8.55 2.90 19.07
CA ALA A 7 -7.33 3.61 18.68
C ALA A 7 -6.75 3.13 17.34
N VAL A 8 -6.74 1.82 17.07
CA VAL A 8 -6.34 1.27 15.77
C VAL A 8 -7.29 1.76 14.67
N GLU A 9 -8.60 1.73 14.91
CA GLU A 9 -9.61 2.22 13.97
C GLU A 9 -9.44 3.71 13.65
N GLU A 10 -9.11 4.52 14.65
CA GLU A 10 -8.88 5.95 14.47
C GLU A 10 -7.62 6.24 13.65
N VAL A 11 -6.52 5.53 13.92
CA VAL A 11 -5.30 5.65 13.11
C VAL A 11 -5.56 5.18 11.69
N PHE A 12 -6.30 4.08 11.51
CA PHE A 12 -6.69 3.60 10.20
C PHE A 12 -7.46 4.68 9.43
N ARG A 13 -8.53 5.25 10.00
CA ARG A 13 -9.33 6.28 9.32
C ARG A 13 -8.54 7.55 8.97
N ARG A 14 -7.60 7.98 9.81
CA ARG A 14 -6.89 9.25 9.63
C ARG A 14 -5.60 9.16 8.81
N GLU A 15 -4.84 8.08 8.99
CA GLU A 15 -3.44 8.03 8.56
C GLU A 15 -3.15 6.92 7.55
N SER A 16 -4.03 5.92 7.38
CA SER A 16 -3.77 4.79 6.47
C SER A 16 -3.45 5.23 5.04
N GLY A 17 -4.25 6.14 4.46
CA GLY A 17 -4.01 6.66 3.11
C GLY A 17 -2.65 7.35 2.96
N ARG A 18 -2.18 8.06 3.99
CA ARG A 18 -0.86 8.71 3.98
C ARG A 18 0.28 7.69 4.05
N ILE A 19 0.13 6.70 4.92
CA ILE A 19 1.13 5.63 5.08
C ILE A 19 1.22 4.79 3.79
N ILE A 20 0.08 4.39 3.24
CA ILE A 20 -0.01 3.62 1.98
C ILE A 20 0.64 4.40 0.84
N ALA A 21 0.30 5.69 0.66
CA ALA A 21 0.90 6.51 -0.39
C ALA A 21 2.44 6.58 -0.29
N GLY A 22 2.97 6.77 0.92
CA GLY A 22 4.41 6.77 1.17
C GLY A 22 5.07 5.42 0.84
N LEU A 23 4.42 4.31 1.18
CA LEU A 23 4.92 2.96 0.88
C LEU A 23 4.84 2.61 -0.61
N ILE A 24 3.80 3.03 -1.32
CA ILE A 24 3.70 2.88 -2.79
C ILE A 24 4.85 3.62 -3.46
N ARG A 25 5.18 4.84 -3.01
CA ARG A 25 6.29 5.62 -3.56
C ARG A 25 7.62 4.87 -3.48
N VAL A 26 7.87 4.14 -2.39
CA VAL A 26 9.13 3.41 -2.19
C VAL A 26 9.11 2.03 -2.84
N SER A 27 7.99 1.31 -2.77
CA SER A 27 7.86 -0.05 -3.30
C SER A 27 7.52 -0.13 -4.78
N GLN A 28 6.97 0.95 -5.36
CA GLN A 28 6.36 0.97 -6.69
C GLN A 28 5.28 -0.12 -6.88
N SER A 29 4.66 -0.57 -5.78
CA SER A 29 3.65 -1.63 -5.77
C SER A 29 2.51 -1.29 -4.81
N PHE A 30 1.28 -1.27 -5.32
CA PHE A 30 0.08 -1.07 -4.52
C PHE A 30 -0.16 -2.25 -3.59
N ASP A 31 -0.08 -3.48 -4.13
CA ASP A 31 -0.34 -4.70 -3.38
C ASP A 31 0.59 -4.84 -2.17
N LEU A 32 1.90 -4.65 -2.38
CA LEU A 32 2.87 -4.76 -1.29
C LEU A 32 2.70 -3.68 -0.22
N ALA A 33 2.28 -2.48 -0.61
CA ALA A 33 2.04 -1.38 0.31
C ALA A 33 0.76 -1.63 1.14
N GLU A 34 -0.33 -2.05 0.51
CA GLU A 34 -1.58 -2.38 1.20
C GLU A 34 -1.37 -3.53 2.18
N GLU A 35 -0.76 -4.62 1.71
CA GLU A 35 -0.45 -5.79 2.53
C GLU A 35 0.40 -5.39 3.75
N ALA A 36 1.46 -4.59 3.55
CA ALA A 36 2.32 -4.16 4.64
C ALA A 36 1.60 -3.33 5.71
N VAL A 37 0.64 -2.48 5.32
CA VAL A 37 -0.16 -1.69 6.25
C VAL A 37 -1.16 -2.56 6.99
N GLN A 38 -1.84 -3.47 6.30
CA GLN A 38 -2.75 -4.42 6.93
C GLN A 38 -2.03 -5.29 7.97
N ASP A 39 -0.84 -5.79 7.64
CA ASP A 39 -0.02 -6.59 8.55
C ASP A 39 0.46 -5.78 9.77
N ALA A 40 0.74 -4.48 9.59
CA ALA A 40 1.12 -3.59 10.66
C ALA A 40 -0.05 -3.31 11.62
N LEU A 41 -1.26 -3.10 11.08
CA LEU A 41 -2.49 -2.91 11.86
C LEU A 41 -2.86 -4.18 12.64
N ALA A 42 -2.73 -5.36 12.02
CA ALA A 42 -2.90 -6.64 12.69
C ALA A 42 -1.89 -6.82 13.84
N SER A 43 -0.64 -6.42 13.61
CA SER A 43 0.41 -6.44 14.65
C SER A 43 0.08 -5.50 15.81
N ALA A 44 -0.48 -4.32 15.52
CA ALA A 44 -0.91 -3.36 16.56
C ALA A 44 -1.99 -3.93 17.48
N LEU A 45 -2.98 -4.65 16.92
CA LEU A 45 -4.05 -5.27 17.69
C LEU A 45 -3.55 -6.30 18.70
N VAL A 46 -2.47 -7.02 18.37
CA VAL A 46 -1.85 -8.01 19.26
C VAL A 46 -0.92 -7.33 20.26
N ASP A 47 -0.04 -6.43 19.79
CA ASP A 47 1.01 -5.82 20.61
C ASP A 47 0.42 -4.88 21.67
N TRP A 48 -0.51 -4.00 21.29
CA TRP A 48 -1.05 -2.98 22.21
C TRP A 48 -1.98 -3.57 23.26
N GLN A 49 -2.52 -4.77 23.04
CA GLN A 49 -3.29 -5.50 24.05
C GLN A 49 -2.41 -5.86 25.26
N GLY A 50 -1.15 -6.22 25.04
CA GLY A 50 -0.20 -6.58 26.11
C GLY A 50 0.65 -5.41 26.60
N ASN A 51 1.12 -4.57 25.67
CA ASN A 51 2.12 -3.52 25.95
C ASN A 51 1.51 -2.12 26.15
N GLY A 52 0.20 -1.98 25.94
CA GLY A 52 -0.50 -0.70 25.99
C GLY A 52 -0.31 0.13 24.71
N LEU A 53 -1.01 1.27 24.64
CA LEU A 53 -0.93 2.16 23.49
C LEU A 53 0.41 2.92 23.49
N PRO A 54 1.11 2.97 22.34
CA PRO A 54 2.29 3.82 22.19
C PRO A 54 1.91 5.31 22.21
N VAL A 55 2.88 6.17 22.55
CA VAL A 55 2.70 7.63 22.59
C VAL A 55 2.27 8.21 21.24
N ASN A 56 2.77 7.62 20.14
CA ASN A 56 2.34 7.95 18.78
C ASN A 56 1.97 6.68 18.00
N PRO A 57 0.68 6.30 18.01
CA PRO A 57 0.17 5.13 17.29
C PRO A 57 0.42 5.14 15.78
N ALA A 58 0.30 6.30 15.13
CA ALA A 58 0.51 6.44 13.70
C ALA A 58 1.98 6.21 13.30
N ALA A 59 2.92 6.78 14.07
CA ALA A 59 4.34 6.58 13.85
C ALA A 59 4.75 5.12 14.07
N TRP A 60 4.15 4.46 15.06
CA TRP A 60 4.38 3.03 15.31
C TRP A 60 3.92 2.18 14.13
N ILE A 61 2.68 2.39 13.65
CA ILE A 61 2.13 1.64 12.50
C ILE A 61 2.97 1.88 11.25
N ASN A 62 3.36 3.13 10.97
CA ASN A 62 4.21 3.45 9.83
C ASN A 62 5.57 2.71 9.90
N ALA A 63 6.21 2.72 11.08
CA ALA A 63 7.48 2.03 11.27
C ALA A 63 7.36 0.50 11.08
N VAL A 64 6.28 -0.11 11.59
CA VAL A 64 6.03 -1.54 11.41
C VAL A 64 5.72 -1.86 9.94
N ALA A 65 4.90 -1.07 9.26
CA ALA A 65 4.58 -1.27 7.85
C ALA A 65 5.83 -1.17 6.96
N HIS A 66 6.73 -0.21 7.22
CA HIS A 66 8.03 -0.14 6.53
C HIS A 66 8.88 -1.40 6.73
N ARG A 67 8.92 -1.96 7.96
CA ARG A 67 9.65 -3.22 8.22
C ARG A 67 9.04 -4.40 7.47
N LYS A 68 7.70 -4.52 7.48
CA LYS A 68 6.96 -5.54 6.75
C LYS A 68 7.22 -5.46 5.24
N LEU A 69 7.22 -4.26 4.69
CA LEU A 69 7.54 -4.04 3.28
C LEU A 69 8.96 -4.50 2.92
N ILE A 70 9.95 -4.20 3.77
CA ILE A 70 11.33 -4.68 3.59
C ILE A 70 11.38 -6.21 3.66
N ASP A 71 10.64 -6.82 4.59
CA ASP A 71 10.58 -8.27 4.72
C ASP A 71 9.95 -8.93 3.47
N TYR A 72 8.94 -8.32 2.87
CA TYR A 72 8.39 -8.77 1.59
C TYR A 72 9.42 -8.67 0.45
N ALA A 73 10.14 -7.55 0.35
CA ALA A 73 11.21 -7.39 -0.64
C ALA A 73 12.33 -8.44 -0.45
N ARG A 74 12.72 -8.72 0.79
CA ARG A 74 13.71 -9.76 1.11
C ARG A 74 13.23 -11.16 0.71
N ARG A 75 11.97 -11.50 1.03
CA ARG A 75 11.37 -12.79 0.65
C ARG A 75 11.30 -12.95 -0.87
N ASP A 76 10.93 -11.90 -1.59
CA ASP A 76 10.91 -11.95 -3.06
C ASP A 76 12.32 -12.14 -3.63
N GLN A 77 13.33 -11.47 -3.05
CA GLN A 77 14.73 -11.68 -3.45
C GLN A 77 15.19 -13.12 -3.19
N THR A 78 14.86 -13.71 -2.04
CA THR A 78 15.17 -15.12 -1.76
C THR A 78 14.42 -16.08 -2.68
N ARG A 79 13.15 -15.76 -3.01
CA ARG A 79 12.37 -16.54 -3.97
C ARG A 79 13.00 -16.49 -5.35
N ARG A 80 13.44 -15.31 -5.80
CA ARG A 80 14.15 -15.13 -7.07
C ARG A 80 15.50 -15.85 -7.07
N SER A 81 16.32 -15.74 -6.02
CA SER A 81 17.60 -16.45 -5.96
C SER A 81 17.43 -17.97 -6.00
N ASN A 82 16.39 -18.50 -5.35
CA ASN A 82 16.10 -19.94 -5.37
C ASN A 82 15.49 -20.36 -6.71
N GLN A 83 14.68 -19.51 -7.35
CA GLN A 83 14.19 -19.74 -8.71
C GLN A 83 15.34 -19.68 -9.73
N ASP A 84 16.28 -18.76 -9.59
CA ASP A 84 17.49 -18.66 -10.42
C ASP A 84 18.39 -19.89 -10.25
N GLN A 85 18.46 -20.44 -9.02
CA GLN A 85 19.18 -21.69 -8.75
C GLN A 85 18.49 -22.90 -9.41
N LEU A 86 17.16 -22.91 -9.49
CA LEU A 86 16.39 -23.92 -10.25
C LEU A 86 16.45 -23.70 -11.77
N LEU A 87 16.55 -22.44 -12.21
CA LEU A 87 16.71 -22.06 -13.62
C LEU A 87 18.15 -22.29 -14.13
N TYR A 88 19.16 -22.38 -13.27
CA TYR A 88 20.55 -22.69 -13.65
C TYR A 88 20.68 -24.08 -14.30
N GLU A 89 19.72 -24.99 -14.10
CA GLU A 89 19.62 -26.26 -14.84
C GLU A 89 19.05 -26.12 -16.27
N THR A 90 18.69 -24.89 -16.71
CA THR A 90 18.17 -24.60 -18.06
C THR A 90 18.80 -23.32 -18.61
N PRO A 91 19.65 -23.37 -19.67
CA PRO A 91 20.47 -22.22 -20.01
C PRO A 91 19.67 -21.14 -20.76
N LYS A 92 19.42 -20.00 -20.11
CA LYS A 92 19.25 -18.71 -20.80
C LYS A 92 19.93 -17.58 -20.04
N SER A 93 20.88 -16.97 -20.74
CA SER A 93 21.65 -15.80 -20.36
C SER A 93 20.75 -14.57 -20.25
N ILE A 94 20.73 -13.93 -19.07
CA ILE A 94 20.33 -12.53 -18.90
C ILE A 94 21.29 -11.89 -17.90
N ALA A 95 22.07 -10.92 -18.35
CA ALA A 95 23.02 -10.17 -17.53
C ALA A 95 22.28 -9.15 -16.63
N PRO A 96 22.75 -8.88 -15.39
CA PRO A 96 22.17 -7.83 -14.55
C PRO A 96 22.46 -6.45 -15.13
N LEU A 97 21.42 -5.62 -15.29
CA LEU A 97 21.58 -4.20 -15.61
C LEU A 97 22.04 -3.43 -14.37
N PRO A 98 22.98 -2.48 -14.48
CA PRO A 98 23.41 -1.66 -13.37
C PRO A 98 22.28 -0.72 -12.93
N VAL A 99 22.11 -0.56 -11.61
CA VAL A 99 21.31 0.51 -11.00
C VAL A 99 21.98 1.84 -11.38
N CYS A 100 21.49 2.47 -12.43
CA CYS A 100 21.86 3.83 -12.78
C CYS A 100 21.19 4.79 -11.80
N GLY A 101 22.00 5.51 -11.03
CA GLY A 101 21.55 6.69 -10.30
C GLY A 101 20.88 7.65 -11.26
N HIS A 102 19.61 7.93 -11.03
CA HIS A 102 18.92 8.99 -11.74
C HIS A 102 19.25 10.31 -11.06
N ALA A 103 19.76 11.25 -11.88
CA ALA A 103 19.85 12.67 -11.57
C ALA A 103 18.51 13.20 -11.02
N PRO A 104 18.49 14.28 -10.24
CA PRO A 104 17.24 14.82 -9.69
C PRO A 104 16.38 15.28 -10.86
N ALA A 105 15.41 14.46 -11.25
CA ALA A 105 14.27 14.94 -12.00
C ALA A 105 13.69 16.05 -11.13
N GLU A 106 13.69 17.28 -11.67
CA GLU A 106 13.22 18.49 -10.99
C GLU A 106 12.01 18.13 -10.14
N GLU A 107 12.23 18.15 -8.83
CA GLU A 107 11.22 17.75 -7.87
C GLU A 107 10.07 18.73 -8.04
N MET A 108 9.01 18.29 -8.72
CA MET A 108 7.66 18.69 -8.39
C MET A 108 7.43 18.25 -6.94
N ASN A 109 8.01 19.02 -6.02
CA ASN A 109 7.86 18.94 -4.58
C ASN A 109 6.43 19.37 -4.28
N PHE A 110 5.50 18.45 -4.47
CA PHE A 110 4.23 18.54 -3.79
C PHE A 110 4.50 18.11 -2.35
N PRO A 111 4.24 18.98 -1.35
CA PRO A 111 4.34 18.59 0.06
C PRO A 111 3.32 17.50 0.45
N ASP A 112 2.44 17.10 -0.47
CA ASP A 112 1.37 16.14 -0.27
C ASP A 112 1.38 15.05 -1.35
N ASP A 113 1.84 13.85 -0.98
CA ASP A 113 1.79 12.66 -1.82
C ASP A 113 0.34 12.23 -2.17
N ARG A 114 -0.68 12.72 -1.44
CA ARG A 114 -2.10 12.49 -1.78
C ARG A 114 -2.48 13.14 -3.10
N LEU A 115 -1.97 14.34 -3.40
CA LEU A 115 -2.24 15.02 -4.66
C LEU A 115 -1.74 14.19 -5.84
N ARG A 116 -0.57 13.59 -5.71
CA ARG A 116 -0.02 12.71 -6.72
C ARG A 116 -0.90 11.47 -6.92
N LEU A 117 -1.39 10.87 -5.83
CA LEU A 117 -2.30 9.73 -5.89
C LEU A 117 -3.66 10.10 -6.50
N ILE A 118 -4.18 11.31 -6.23
CA ILE A 118 -5.36 11.87 -6.89
C ILE A 118 -5.15 11.94 -8.41
N PHE A 119 -4.00 12.46 -8.87
CA PHE A 119 -3.70 12.52 -10.30
C PHE A 119 -3.58 11.14 -10.95
N THR A 120 -3.06 10.14 -10.24
CA THR A 120 -3.03 8.75 -10.72
C THR A 120 -4.46 8.18 -10.83
N CYS A 121 -5.31 8.41 -9.84
CA CYS A 121 -6.71 7.98 -9.88
C CYS A 121 -7.50 8.69 -10.99
N CYS A 122 -7.22 9.97 -11.25
CA CYS A 122 -7.89 10.78 -12.28
C CYS A 122 -7.24 10.67 -13.67
N HIS A 123 -6.45 9.64 -13.94
CA HIS A 123 -5.73 9.51 -15.22
C HIS A 123 -6.73 9.33 -16.39
N PRO A 124 -6.55 10.02 -17.54
CA PRO A 124 -7.50 9.97 -18.67
C PRO A 124 -7.61 8.60 -19.35
N ALA A 125 -6.66 7.68 -19.09
CA ALA A 125 -6.77 6.29 -19.56
C ALA A 125 -7.83 5.47 -18.79
N LEU A 126 -8.30 5.96 -17.65
CA LEU A 126 -9.39 5.36 -16.86
C LEU A 126 -10.71 6.02 -17.22
N ASN A 127 -11.80 5.24 -17.26
CA ASN A 127 -13.14 5.82 -17.36
C ASN A 127 -13.53 6.55 -16.07
N THR A 128 -14.46 7.49 -16.14
CA THR A 128 -14.85 8.33 -14.99
C THR A 128 -15.31 7.52 -13.78
N GLU A 129 -16.00 6.40 -14.00
CA GLU A 129 -16.46 5.54 -12.90
C GLU A 129 -15.30 4.87 -12.17
N ALA A 130 -14.28 4.41 -12.90
CA ALA A 130 -13.05 3.85 -12.33
C ALA A 130 -12.23 4.93 -11.61
N GLN A 131 -12.14 6.14 -12.16
CA GLN A 131 -11.44 7.26 -11.52
C GLN A 131 -12.06 7.60 -10.14
N VAL A 132 -13.39 7.73 -10.10
CA VAL A 132 -14.13 8.03 -8.87
C VAL A 132 -14.06 6.85 -7.89
N GLY A 133 -14.23 5.61 -8.38
CA GLY A 133 -14.14 4.40 -7.56
C GLY A 133 -12.77 4.23 -6.89
N LEU A 134 -11.68 4.39 -7.66
CA LEU A 134 -10.31 4.33 -7.15
C LEU A 134 -10.04 5.43 -6.12
N THR A 135 -10.54 6.63 -6.34
CA THR A 135 -10.38 7.75 -5.41
C THR A 135 -11.12 7.48 -4.09
N LEU A 136 -12.38 7.02 -4.13
CA LEU A 136 -13.14 6.69 -2.92
C LEU A 136 -12.51 5.53 -2.13
N ARG A 137 -11.96 4.54 -2.83
CA ARG A 137 -11.28 3.39 -2.23
C ARG A 137 -9.96 3.79 -1.57
N THR A 138 -9.08 4.44 -2.31
CA THR A 138 -7.67 4.66 -1.90
C THR A 138 -7.48 5.90 -1.03
N LEU A 139 -8.27 6.95 -1.26
CA LEU A 139 -8.15 8.24 -0.55
C LEU A 139 -9.32 8.45 0.40
N GLY A 140 -10.52 8.01 0.02
CA GLY A 140 -11.70 8.07 0.87
C GLY A 140 -11.74 6.99 1.96
N GLY A 141 -11.00 5.89 1.79
CA GLY A 141 -10.98 4.76 2.72
C GLY A 141 -12.29 3.95 2.75
N LEU A 142 -13.14 4.07 1.71
CA LEU A 142 -14.39 3.31 1.62
C LEU A 142 -14.12 1.86 1.17
N THR A 143 -14.91 0.95 1.72
CA THR A 143 -14.93 -0.46 1.29
C THR A 143 -15.59 -0.64 -0.07
N THR A 144 -15.32 -1.77 -0.75
CA THR A 144 -15.96 -2.09 -2.04
C THR A 144 -17.47 -2.11 -1.90
N THR A 145 -17.99 -2.66 -0.80
CA THR A 145 -19.42 -2.73 -0.52
C THR A 145 -20.06 -1.34 -0.39
N GLU A 146 -19.39 -0.40 0.30
CA GLU A 146 -19.88 0.97 0.46
C GLU A 146 -19.88 1.74 -0.86
N ILE A 147 -18.82 1.59 -1.65
CA ILE A 147 -18.73 2.20 -2.99
C ILE A 147 -19.79 1.59 -3.92
N ALA A 148 -20.03 0.28 -3.84
CA ALA A 148 -21.03 -0.39 -4.68
C ALA A 148 -22.44 0.15 -4.41
N ARG A 149 -22.76 0.42 -3.14
CA ARG A 149 -24.01 1.10 -2.74
C ARG A 149 -24.09 2.53 -3.28
N ALA A 150 -22.99 3.28 -3.23
CA ALA A 150 -22.95 4.64 -3.76
C ALA A 150 -23.15 4.69 -5.29
N PHE A 151 -22.65 3.67 -6.01
CA PHE A 151 -22.81 3.53 -7.46
C PHE A 151 -24.10 2.80 -7.87
N LEU A 152 -24.88 2.28 -6.91
CA LEU A 152 -26.06 1.43 -7.14
C LEU A 152 -25.75 0.22 -8.04
N LEU A 153 -24.57 -0.39 -7.85
CA LEU A 153 -24.12 -1.56 -8.60
C LEU A 153 -23.97 -2.79 -7.69
N PRO A 154 -24.07 -4.01 -8.24
CA PRO A 154 -23.64 -5.21 -7.54
C PRO A 154 -22.15 -5.12 -7.17
N GLU A 155 -21.81 -5.56 -5.96
CA GLU A 155 -20.43 -5.61 -5.47
C GLU A 155 -19.44 -6.31 -6.43
N PRO A 156 -19.75 -7.47 -7.05
CA PRO A 156 -18.81 -8.08 -8.01
C PRO A 156 -18.56 -7.22 -9.25
N THR A 157 -19.57 -6.45 -9.70
CA THR A 157 -19.44 -5.53 -10.83
C THR A 157 -18.49 -4.39 -10.52
N LEU A 158 -18.53 -3.88 -9.28
CA LEU A 158 -17.59 -2.85 -8.85
C LEU A 158 -16.19 -3.44 -8.63
N ALA A 159 -16.07 -4.61 -7.99
CA ALA A 159 -14.79 -5.25 -7.74
C ALA A 159 -14.00 -5.48 -9.04
N GLN A 160 -14.67 -5.95 -10.09
CA GLN A 160 -14.06 -6.16 -11.40
C GLN A 160 -13.56 -4.87 -12.09
N ARG A 161 -14.02 -3.71 -11.64
CA ARG A 161 -13.59 -2.40 -12.16
C ARG A 161 -12.42 -1.80 -11.39
N LEU A 162 -12.09 -2.36 -10.22
CA LEU A 162 -11.02 -1.89 -9.35
C LEU A 162 -9.76 -2.78 -9.40
N VAL A 163 -9.78 -3.85 -10.21
CA VAL A 163 -8.69 -4.81 -10.42
C VAL A 163 -8.09 -4.63 -11.82
#